data_AF-A0A833R6X4-F1
#
_entry.id   AF-A0A833R6X4-F1
#
_cell.length_a   1.000
_cell.length_b   1.000
_cell.length_c   1.000
_cell.angle_alpha   90.00
_cell.angle_beta   90.00
_cell.angle_gamma   90.00
#
_symmetry.space_group_name_H-M   'P 1'
#
loop_
_entity.id
_entity.type
_entity.pdbx_description
1 polymer ?
#
loop_
_entity_poly.entity_id
_entity_poly.type
_entity_poly.pdbx_seq_one_letter_code
_entity_poly.pdbx_strand_id
1 'polypeptide(L)'
;MVETLRILKLKLLKLKILHIGDNEVKDIEEIDATKDLELKELKLAGNPICNDYQTLIKDVQKRCPELLRLDGMDLQKPILSDAVDAGKIMPASERMLAANAQAQRIANQFLEQYFLIFDSDKRGSLLSAYTRDACLTVFDRHHNSNPNILNGYLMDDRRRNTKKRQKLLKQRRLQIVTYLSEMPRTSPMSTRLRQTSVRLRKQ
;
A
#
# COMPACT_ATOMS: atom_id res chain seq x y z
N MET A 1 12.26 11.92 -32.93
CA MET A 1 10.96 11.34 -32.50
C MET A 1 11.12 10.35 -31.35
N VAL A 2 12.09 9.44 -31.38
CA VAL A 2 12.37 8.49 -30.27
C VAL A 2 12.46 9.15 -28.88
N GLU A 3 13.14 10.30 -28.78
CA GLU A 3 13.33 10.98 -27.50
C GLU A 3 12.01 11.55 -26.92
N THR A 4 11.08 12.00 -27.77
CA THR A 4 9.77 12.46 -27.30
C THR A 4 8.92 11.29 -26.82
N LEU A 5 8.99 10.12 -27.49
CA LEU A 5 8.31 8.90 -27.05
C LEU A 5 8.82 8.40 -25.68
N ARG A 6 10.13 8.53 -25.41
CA ARG A 6 10.71 8.22 -24.09
C ARG A 6 10.19 9.12 -22.98
N ILE A 7 9.96 10.41 -23.27
CA ILE A 7 9.38 11.34 -22.31
C ILE A 7 7.91 10.97 -22.00
N LEU A 8 7.15 10.52 -23.00
CA LEU A 8 5.77 10.06 -22.79
C LEU A 8 5.73 8.87 -21.83
N LYS A 9 6.65 7.91 -21.98
CA LYS A 9 6.80 6.79 -21.02
C LYS A 9 6.99 7.27 -19.58
N LEU A 10 7.82 8.30 -19.37
CA LEU A 10 8.12 8.79 -18.02
C LEU A 10 7.00 9.63 -17.41
N LYS A 11 6.28 10.40 -18.22
CA LYS A 11 5.28 11.38 -17.73
C LYS A 11 3.85 10.87 -17.80
N LEU A 12 3.54 9.93 -18.69
CA LEU A 12 2.17 9.52 -19.02
C LEU A 12 2.00 7.99 -18.92
N LEU A 13 2.28 7.44 -17.75
CA LEU A 13 2.16 6.00 -17.44
C LEU A 13 0.74 5.42 -17.65
N LYS A 14 -0.29 6.27 -17.75
CA LYS A 14 -1.69 5.87 -17.94
C LYS A 14 -2.21 6.12 -19.36
N LEU A 15 -1.32 6.44 -20.31
CA LEU A 15 -1.70 6.70 -21.70
C LEU A 15 -2.27 5.42 -22.32
N LYS A 16 -3.49 5.50 -22.88
CA LYS A 16 -4.18 4.36 -23.52
C LYS A 16 -4.36 4.52 -25.03
N ILE A 17 -4.29 5.75 -25.53
CA ILE A 17 -4.51 6.06 -26.94
C ILE A 17 -3.34 6.94 -27.37
N LEU A 18 -2.66 6.54 -28.43
CA LEU A 18 -1.53 7.28 -28.99
C LEU A 18 -1.70 7.39 -30.50
N HIS A 19 -1.83 8.61 -31.00
CA HIS A 19 -1.87 8.87 -32.44
C HIS A 19 -0.58 9.56 -32.85
N ILE A 20 0.22 8.88 -33.68
CA ILE A 20 1.47 9.38 -34.23
C ILE A 20 1.52 9.15 -35.75
N GLY A 21 0.37 9.24 -36.41
CA GLY A 21 0.27 9.23 -37.86
C GLY A 21 0.98 10.42 -38.50
N ASP A 22 1.26 10.30 -39.79
CA ASP A 22 1.87 11.35 -40.64
C ASP A 22 3.20 11.89 -40.08
N ASN A 23 4.02 11.00 -39.52
CA ASN A 23 5.36 11.31 -39.05
C ASN A 23 6.44 10.58 -39.90
N GLU A 24 7.70 10.71 -39.51
CA GLU A 24 8.83 10.05 -40.16
C GLU A 24 9.33 8.80 -39.41
N VAL A 25 8.42 7.99 -38.86
CA VAL A 25 8.82 6.71 -38.25
C VAL A 25 9.26 5.75 -39.34
N LYS A 26 10.56 5.43 -39.36
CA LYS A 26 11.15 4.54 -40.37
C LYS A 26 11.30 3.13 -39.84
N ASP A 27 11.64 3.01 -38.56
CA ASP A 27 11.94 1.74 -37.93
C ASP A 27 11.00 1.42 -36.77
N ILE A 28 10.69 0.14 -36.62
CA ILE A 28 9.83 -0.37 -35.56
C ILE A 28 10.48 -0.25 -34.17
N GLU A 29 11.80 -0.07 -34.10
CA GLU A 29 12.51 0.18 -32.85
C GLU A 29 12.16 1.55 -32.25
N GLU A 30 11.72 2.51 -33.06
CA GLU A 30 11.33 3.83 -32.57
C GLU A 30 10.09 3.75 -31.66
N ILE A 31 9.22 2.77 -31.90
CA ILE A 31 8.05 2.50 -31.06
C ILE A 31 8.35 1.56 -29.89
N ASP A 32 9.58 1.05 -29.72
CA ASP A 32 9.93 0.25 -28.53
C ASP A 32 9.84 1.05 -27.23
N ALA A 33 9.87 2.39 -27.31
CA ALA A 33 9.58 3.24 -26.16
C ALA A 33 8.13 3.13 -25.66
N THR A 34 7.19 2.65 -26.51
CA THR A 34 5.77 2.53 -26.16
C THR A 34 5.37 1.13 -25.70
N LYS A 35 6.26 0.13 -25.77
CA LYS A 35 5.97 -1.26 -25.34
C LYS A 35 5.59 -1.40 -23.87
N ASP A 36 6.13 -0.51 -23.03
CA ASP A 36 5.88 -0.49 -21.59
C ASP A 36 4.61 0.31 -21.23
N LEU A 37 3.91 0.85 -22.23
CA LEU A 37 2.63 1.53 -22.07
C LEU A 37 1.51 0.53 -22.39
N GLU A 38 0.48 0.50 -21.54
CA GLU A 38 -0.74 -0.31 -21.75
C GLU A 38 -1.67 0.35 -22.80
N LEU A 39 -1.15 0.55 -24.02
CA LEU A 39 -1.89 1.17 -25.13
C LEU A 39 -3.00 0.25 -25.63
N LYS A 40 -4.19 0.82 -25.78
CA LYS A 40 -5.36 0.18 -26.39
C LYS A 40 -5.57 0.56 -27.84
N GLU A 41 -5.13 1.76 -28.23
CA GLU A 41 -5.25 2.27 -29.60
C GLU A 41 -3.98 3.00 -30.03
N LEU A 42 -3.50 2.67 -31.23
CA LEU A 42 -2.30 3.24 -31.84
C LEU A 42 -2.59 3.62 -33.29
N LYS A 43 -2.15 4.80 -33.73
CA LYS A 43 -2.25 5.24 -35.13
C LYS A 43 -0.85 5.56 -35.67
N LEU A 44 -0.41 4.81 -36.68
CA LEU A 44 0.85 4.93 -37.42
C LEU A 44 0.66 5.30 -38.91
N ALA A 45 -0.58 5.37 -39.40
CA ALA A 45 -0.88 5.70 -40.80
C ALA A 45 -0.14 6.96 -41.26
N GLY A 46 0.44 6.92 -42.46
CA GLY A 46 1.24 8.03 -43.02
C GLY A 46 2.73 8.00 -42.66
N ASN A 47 3.19 7.00 -41.91
CA ASN A 47 4.63 6.79 -41.65
C ASN A 47 5.28 5.83 -42.67
N PRO A 48 6.58 6.00 -42.99
CA PRO A 48 7.34 5.10 -43.86
C PRO A 48 7.30 3.62 -43.45
N ILE A 49 7.17 3.35 -42.15
CA ILE A 49 7.06 2.00 -41.59
C ILE A 49 5.82 1.22 -42.07
N CYS A 50 4.79 1.91 -42.58
CA CYS A 50 3.54 1.29 -43.06
C CYS A 50 3.66 0.63 -44.46
N ASN A 51 4.87 0.53 -45.02
CA ASN A 51 5.07 -0.02 -46.37
C ASN A 51 4.70 -1.52 -46.47
N ASP A 52 4.88 -2.29 -45.39
CA ASP A 52 4.39 -3.67 -45.28
C ASP A 52 3.48 -3.82 -44.06
N TYR A 53 2.19 -3.61 -44.29
CA TYR A 53 1.20 -3.53 -43.22
C TYR A 53 0.98 -4.88 -42.50
N GLN A 54 1.19 -6.02 -43.16
CA GLN A 54 1.01 -7.33 -42.52
C GLN A 54 2.11 -7.65 -41.52
N THR A 55 3.37 -7.32 -41.85
CA THR A 55 4.49 -7.47 -40.90
C THR A 55 4.38 -6.45 -39.78
N LEU A 56 3.99 -5.21 -40.10
CA LEU A 56 3.74 -4.17 -39.11
C LEU A 56 2.71 -4.60 -38.05
N ILE A 57 1.57 -5.17 -38.44
CA ILE A 57 0.55 -5.64 -37.48
C ILE A 57 1.16 -6.66 -36.51
N LYS A 58 1.91 -7.64 -37.02
CA LYS A 58 2.51 -8.69 -36.19
C LYS A 58 3.57 -8.13 -35.24
N ASP A 59 4.41 -7.21 -35.73
CA ASP A 59 5.46 -6.61 -34.93
C ASP A 59 4.91 -5.65 -33.85
N VAL A 60 3.84 -4.92 -34.17
CA VAL A 60 3.13 -4.07 -33.21
C VAL A 60 2.41 -4.92 -32.16
N GLN A 61 1.71 -6.00 -32.55
CA GLN A 61 1.06 -6.91 -31.60
C GLN A 61 2.05 -7.58 -30.66
N LYS A 62 3.26 -7.91 -31.15
CA LYS A 62 4.33 -8.49 -30.32
C LYS A 62 4.86 -7.50 -29.27
N ARG A 63 4.90 -6.21 -29.60
CA ARG A 63 5.39 -5.14 -28.71
C ARG A 63 4.32 -4.60 -27.77
N CYS A 64 3.08 -4.51 -28.24
CA CYS A 64 1.93 -3.98 -27.52
C CYS A 64 0.82 -5.05 -27.48
N PRO A 65 0.91 -6.07 -26.62
CA PRO A 65 -0.04 -7.19 -26.60
C PRO A 65 -1.47 -6.79 -26.19
N GLU A 66 -1.63 -5.69 -25.44
CA GLU A 66 -2.93 -5.15 -25.03
C GLU A 66 -3.61 -4.24 -26.08
N LEU A 67 -2.98 -4.07 -27.24
CA LEU A 67 -3.48 -3.19 -28.30
C LEU A 67 -4.72 -3.80 -28.97
N LEU A 68 -5.83 -3.05 -28.95
CA LEU A 68 -7.10 -3.45 -29.54
C LEU A 68 -7.32 -2.84 -30.93
N ARG A 69 -6.69 -1.69 -31.22
CA ARG A 69 -6.88 -0.94 -32.45
C ARG A 69 -5.56 -0.42 -33.02
N LEU A 70 -5.32 -0.70 -34.30
CA LEU A 70 -4.21 -0.15 -35.08
C LEU A 70 -4.77 0.55 -36.34
N ASP A 71 -4.50 1.85 -36.48
CA ASP A 71 -4.98 2.69 -37.60
C ASP A 71 -6.49 2.63 -37.86
N GLY A 72 -7.26 2.44 -36.79
CA GLY A 72 -8.72 2.30 -36.87
C GLY A 72 -9.20 0.90 -37.25
N MET A 73 -8.30 -0.05 -37.49
CA MET A 73 -8.62 -1.48 -37.63
C MET A 73 -8.63 -2.15 -36.26
N ASP A 74 -9.72 -2.85 -35.96
CA ASP A 74 -9.83 -3.68 -34.76
C ASP A 74 -8.94 -4.92 -34.90
N LEU A 75 -7.96 -5.05 -34.03
CA LEU A 75 -7.07 -6.20 -33.96
C LEU A 75 -7.77 -7.34 -33.20
N GLN A 76 -7.61 -8.57 -33.68
CA GLN A 76 -8.00 -9.72 -32.88
C GLN A 76 -7.17 -9.71 -31.59
N LYS A 77 -7.86 -9.70 -30.46
CA LYS A 77 -7.23 -9.81 -29.15
C LYS A 77 -6.33 -11.05 -29.19
N PRO A 78 -5.01 -10.95 -28.89
CA PRO A 78 -4.20 -12.13 -28.81
C PRO A 78 -4.89 -13.09 -27.82
N ILE A 79 -4.89 -14.38 -28.14
CA ILE A 79 -5.26 -15.41 -27.18
C ILE A 79 -4.16 -15.37 -26.11
N LEU A 80 -4.22 -14.39 -25.20
CA LEU A 80 -3.57 -14.52 -23.92
C LEU A 80 -4.21 -15.75 -23.32
N SER A 81 -3.47 -16.86 -23.32
CA SER A 81 -3.79 -18.00 -22.48
C SER A 81 -4.18 -17.40 -21.12
N ASP A 82 -5.42 -17.63 -20.70
CA ASP A 82 -6.02 -17.16 -19.44
C ASP A 82 -5.34 -17.79 -18.21
N ALA A 83 -4.03 -18.06 -18.27
CA ALA A 83 -3.16 -17.73 -17.16
C ALA A 83 -3.12 -16.21 -17.07
N VAL A 84 -4.26 -15.62 -16.69
CA VAL A 84 -4.27 -14.46 -15.82
C VAL A 84 -3.32 -14.88 -14.71
N ASP A 85 -2.06 -14.44 -14.78
CA ASP A 85 -1.31 -14.16 -13.56
C ASP A 85 -2.28 -13.27 -12.82
N ALA A 86 -3.05 -13.90 -11.92
CA ALA A 86 -4.02 -13.27 -11.07
C ALA A 86 -3.16 -12.38 -10.22
N GLY A 87 -2.83 -11.20 -10.78
CA GLY A 87 -1.84 -10.27 -10.28
C GLY A 87 -2.26 -10.03 -8.86
N LYS A 88 -1.55 -10.74 -7.98
CA LYS A 88 -2.02 -11.26 -6.70
C LYS A 88 -3.14 -10.38 -6.15
N ILE A 89 -4.42 -10.70 -6.46
CA ILE A 89 -5.53 -9.83 -6.03
C ILE A 89 -5.56 -9.96 -4.52
N MET A 90 -4.90 -9.01 -3.87
CA MET A 90 -4.87 -8.98 -2.42
C MET A 90 -6.29 -8.69 -1.97
N PRO A 91 -6.80 -9.45 -0.98
CA PRO A 91 -8.10 -9.15 -0.42
C PRO A 91 -8.10 -7.69 0.02
N ALA A 92 -9.23 -7.01 -0.21
CA ALA A 92 -9.39 -5.62 0.20
C ALA A 92 -9.03 -5.50 1.68
N SER A 93 -8.19 -4.53 2.03
CA SER A 93 -7.80 -4.31 3.41
C SER A 93 -9.02 -3.87 4.22
N GLU A 94 -9.49 -4.76 5.08
CA GLU A 94 -10.53 -4.42 6.04
C GLU A 94 -9.90 -3.75 7.26
N ARG A 95 -10.52 -2.64 7.69
CA ARG A 95 -10.02 -1.87 8.85
C ARG A 95 -10.39 -2.50 10.20
N MET A 96 -11.43 -3.32 10.23
CA MET A 96 -11.97 -3.90 11.44
C MET A 96 -12.70 -5.17 11.07
N LEU A 97 -12.18 -6.29 11.56
CA LEU A 97 -12.84 -7.58 11.46
C LEU A 97 -13.64 -7.79 12.75
N ALA A 98 -14.94 -7.51 12.71
CA ALA A 98 -15.83 -7.76 13.83
C ALA A 98 -16.71 -8.97 13.51
N ALA A 99 -16.41 -10.12 14.14
CA ALA A 99 -17.22 -11.33 13.97
C ALA A 99 -18.64 -11.18 14.55
N ASN A 100 -18.84 -10.26 15.51
CA ASN A 100 -20.11 -10.01 16.18
C ASN A 100 -20.27 -8.52 16.51
N ALA A 101 -21.40 -7.93 16.10
CA ALA A 101 -21.72 -6.52 16.36
C ALA A 101 -21.74 -6.17 17.85
N GLN A 102 -22.19 -7.10 18.72
CA GLN A 102 -22.19 -6.87 20.16
C GLN A 102 -20.78 -6.86 20.74
N ALA A 103 -19.92 -7.78 20.32
CA ALA A 103 -18.52 -7.80 20.73
C ALA A 103 -17.79 -6.53 20.28
N GLN A 104 -18.10 -6.04 19.07
CA GLN A 104 -17.56 -4.78 18.55
C GLN A 104 -17.97 -3.58 19.40
N ARG A 105 -19.24 -3.50 19.82
CA ARG A 105 -19.72 -2.44 20.71
C ARG A 105 -19.00 -2.44 22.05
N ILE A 106 -18.86 -3.61 22.66
CA ILE A 106 -18.15 -3.77 23.93
C ILE A 106 -16.66 -3.40 23.79
N ALA A 107 -16.00 -3.87 22.72
CA ALA A 107 -14.60 -3.56 22.45
C ALA A 107 -14.39 -2.06 22.24
N ASN A 108 -15.25 -1.39 21.47
CA ASN A 108 -15.16 0.05 21.26
C ASN A 108 -15.34 0.84 22.56
N GLN A 109 -16.34 0.48 23.36
CA GLN A 109 -16.57 1.11 24.66
C GLN A 109 -15.37 0.92 25.59
N PHE A 110 -14.81 -0.28 25.65
CA PHE A 110 -13.61 -0.56 26.43
C PHE A 110 -12.41 0.26 25.94
N LEU A 111 -12.16 0.32 24.63
CA LEU A 111 -11.04 1.07 24.07
C LEU A 111 -11.18 2.57 24.33
N GLU A 112 -12.38 3.15 24.17
CA GLU A 112 -12.63 4.56 24.49
C GLU A 112 -12.34 4.86 25.96
N GLN A 113 -12.84 4.04 26.89
CA GLN A 113 -12.59 4.23 28.31
C GLN A 113 -11.13 4.00 28.69
N TYR A 114 -10.50 2.96 28.14
CA TYR A 114 -9.11 2.63 28.39
C TYR A 114 -8.19 3.76 27.95
N PHE A 115 -8.34 4.25 26.71
CA PHE A 115 -7.49 5.33 26.20
C PHE A 115 -7.78 6.68 26.85
N LEU A 116 -9.04 6.95 27.24
CA LEU A 116 -9.37 8.14 28.03
C LEU A 116 -8.56 8.19 29.33
N ILE A 117 -8.41 7.06 30.02
CA ILE A 117 -7.61 6.97 31.26
C ILE A 117 -6.11 6.94 30.92
N PHE A 118 -5.71 6.22 29.87
CA PHE A 118 -4.32 6.07 29.47
C PHE A 118 -3.67 7.39 29.04
N ASP A 119 -4.40 8.23 28.33
CA ASP A 119 -3.94 9.56 27.88
C ASP A 119 -4.04 10.61 29.00
N SER A 120 -4.68 10.27 30.13
CA SER A 120 -4.73 11.11 31.32
C SER A 120 -3.47 10.98 32.18
N ASP A 121 -3.28 11.93 33.09
CA ASP A 121 -2.20 11.91 34.08
C ASP A 121 -2.42 10.87 35.18
N LYS A 122 -3.62 10.27 35.26
CA LYS A 122 -4.03 9.35 36.33
C LYS A 122 -4.16 7.92 35.82
N ARG A 123 -3.06 7.40 35.23
CA ARG A 123 -2.99 6.01 34.73
C ARG A 123 -3.20 4.94 35.81
N GLY A 124 -3.10 5.30 37.10
CA GLY A 124 -3.41 4.42 38.23
C GLY A 124 -4.79 3.77 38.16
N SER A 125 -5.78 4.46 37.59
CA SER A 125 -7.14 3.93 37.40
C SER A 125 -7.21 2.73 36.44
N LEU A 126 -6.16 2.46 35.65
CA LEU A 126 -6.08 1.29 34.78
C LEU A 126 -5.92 -0.02 35.57
N LEU A 127 -5.66 0.02 36.88
CA LEU A 127 -5.50 -1.19 37.70
C LEU A 127 -6.74 -2.11 37.66
N SER A 128 -7.94 -1.54 37.50
CA SER A 128 -9.19 -2.30 37.35
C SER A 128 -9.36 -2.94 35.97
N ALA A 129 -8.65 -2.45 34.94
CA ALA A 129 -8.70 -2.99 33.59
C ALA A 129 -7.78 -4.22 33.40
N TYR A 130 -6.91 -4.51 34.36
CA TYR A 130 -5.98 -5.65 34.32
C TYR A 130 -6.33 -6.73 35.35
N THR A 131 -6.30 -7.99 34.91
CA THR A 131 -6.42 -9.16 35.79
C THR A 131 -5.19 -9.31 36.69
N ARG A 132 -5.33 -10.04 37.81
CA ARG A 132 -4.25 -10.24 38.80
C ARG A 132 -2.94 -10.69 38.15
N ASP A 133 -3.02 -11.64 37.23
CA ASP A 133 -1.88 -12.29 36.59
C ASP A 133 -1.61 -11.78 35.17
N ALA A 134 -2.12 -10.58 34.84
CA ALA A 134 -1.85 -9.93 33.56
C ALA A 134 -0.34 -9.77 33.32
N CYS A 135 0.04 -9.82 32.05
CA CYS A 135 1.42 -9.65 31.59
C CYS A 135 1.48 -8.60 30.48
N LEU A 136 2.52 -7.74 30.49
CA LEU A 136 2.77 -6.73 29.46
C LEU A 136 4.20 -6.85 28.92
N THR A 137 4.35 -6.70 27.62
CA THR A 137 5.64 -6.52 26.94
C THR A 137 5.49 -5.38 25.92
N VAL A 138 6.49 -4.50 25.86
CA VAL A 138 6.59 -3.44 24.86
C VAL A 138 7.82 -3.74 23.99
N PHE A 139 7.70 -3.50 22.68
CA PHE A 139 8.80 -3.69 21.74
C PHE A 139 8.69 -2.66 20.61
N ASP A 140 9.83 -2.31 20.02
CA ASP A 140 9.90 -1.46 18.84
C ASP A 140 10.02 -2.33 17.58
N ARG A 141 9.40 -1.89 16.48
CA ARG A 141 9.51 -2.53 15.15
C ARG A 141 10.46 -1.78 14.23
N HIS A 142 10.87 -0.56 14.57
CA HIS A 142 11.75 0.22 13.73
C HIS A 142 13.20 -0.23 13.88
N HIS A 143 13.69 -0.91 12.84
CA HIS A 143 15.10 -1.29 12.74
C HIS A 143 16.03 -0.08 12.52
N ASN A 144 15.52 1.04 11.98
CA ASN A 144 16.34 2.14 11.44
C ASN A 144 15.91 3.55 11.89
N SER A 145 15.17 3.67 13.00
CA SER A 145 14.80 4.98 13.53
C SER A 145 16.00 5.64 14.23
N ASN A 146 16.11 6.96 14.07
CA ASN A 146 17.07 7.77 14.83
C ASN A 146 17.00 7.41 16.32
N PRO A 147 18.09 6.88 16.92
CA PRO A 147 18.07 6.36 18.29
C PRO A 147 17.65 7.41 19.31
N ASN A 148 17.82 8.69 18.99
CA ASN A 148 17.47 9.81 19.87
C ASN A 148 15.96 10.00 20.11
N ILE A 149 15.08 9.47 19.25
CA ILE A 149 13.62 9.71 19.35
C ILE A 149 12.91 8.62 20.16
N LEU A 150 13.43 7.38 20.12
CA LEU A 150 12.78 6.19 20.70
C LEU A 150 13.63 5.51 21.79
N ASN A 151 14.74 6.12 22.22
CA ASN A 151 15.70 5.52 23.15
C ASN A 151 15.05 4.95 24.42
N GLY A 152 14.04 5.63 24.95
CA GLY A 152 13.31 5.21 26.15
C GLY A 152 12.56 3.88 25.97
N TYR A 153 12.00 3.62 24.78
CA TYR A 153 11.29 2.36 24.48
C TYR A 153 12.23 1.27 23.98
N LEU A 154 13.38 1.65 23.40
CA LEU A 154 14.38 0.74 22.86
C LEU A 154 15.05 -0.12 23.94
N MET A 155 15.25 0.44 25.13
CA MET A 155 15.85 -0.26 26.27
C MET A 155 14.96 -1.38 26.83
N ASP A 156 13.66 -1.30 26.56
CA ASP A 156 12.66 -2.28 27.01
C ASP A 156 12.32 -3.36 25.97
N ASP A 157 12.95 -3.33 24.80
CA ASP A 157 12.66 -4.30 23.73
C ASP A 157 13.16 -5.71 24.07
N ARG A 158 12.21 -6.54 24.49
CA ARG A 158 12.38 -7.95 24.84
C ARG A 158 12.91 -8.82 23.68
N ARG A 159 12.67 -8.43 22.41
CA ARG A 159 13.13 -9.19 21.24
C ARG A 159 14.62 -9.03 21.01
N ARG A 160 15.15 -7.83 21.26
CA ARG A 160 16.56 -7.50 21.07
C ARG A 160 17.45 -7.92 22.25
N ASN A 161 16.91 -7.96 23.47
CA ASN A 161 17.70 -8.22 24.68
C ASN A 161 17.41 -9.58 25.34
N THR A 162 18.01 -10.65 24.80
CA THR A 162 17.82 -12.03 25.27
C THR A 162 18.24 -12.25 26.73
N LYS A 163 19.28 -11.56 27.19
CA LYS A 163 19.80 -11.66 28.57
C LYS A 163 18.89 -11.01 29.61
N LYS A 164 18.13 -9.98 29.23
CA LYS A 164 17.17 -9.29 30.12
C LYS A 164 15.71 -9.70 29.86
N ARG A 165 15.48 -10.73 29.03
CA ARG A 165 14.15 -11.12 28.54
C ARG A 165 13.11 -11.41 29.62
N GLN A 166 13.52 -11.95 30.77
CA GLN A 166 12.65 -12.18 31.91
C GLN A 166 12.37 -10.91 32.72
N LYS A 167 13.35 -9.99 32.80
CA LYS A 167 13.24 -8.71 33.52
C LYS A 167 12.41 -7.66 32.77
N LEU A 168 12.33 -7.75 31.45
CA LEU A 168 11.55 -6.84 30.59
C LEU A 168 10.07 -7.18 30.51
N LEU A 169 9.66 -8.37 30.98
CA LEU A 169 8.27 -8.76 31.10
C LEU A 169 7.70 -8.14 32.39
N LYS A 170 6.69 -7.27 32.26
CA LYS A 170 6.00 -6.74 33.43
C LYS A 170 4.91 -7.74 33.82
N GLN A 171 5.04 -8.34 35.00
CA GLN A 171 4.13 -9.38 35.49
C GLN A 171 3.27 -8.82 36.62
N ARG A 172 2.00 -9.20 36.61
CA ARG A 172 0.95 -8.72 37.53
C ARG A 172 0.52 -7.29 37.23
N ARG A 173 -0.78 -7.04 37.46
CA ARG A 173 -1.41 -5.73 37.18
C ARG A 173 -0.70 -4.52 37.79
N LEU A 174 -0.14 -4.64 39.00
CA LEU A 174 0.53 -3.51 39.66
C LEU A 174 1.79 -3.10 38.90
N GLN A 175 2.66 -4.05 38.54
CA GLN A 175 3.88 -3.74 37.79
C GLN A 175 3.55 -3.15 36.41
N ILE A 176 2.48 -3.62 35.78
CA ILE A 176 1.99 -3.08 34.51
C ILE A 176 1.62 -1.61 34.69
N VAL A 177 0.75 -1.28 35.64
CA VAL A 177 0.26 0.09 35.83
C VAL A 177 1.37 1.04 36.28
N THR A 178 2.30 0.58 37.14
CA THR A 178 3.50 1.35 37.49
C THR A 178 4.30 1.69 36.25
N TYR A 179 4.60 0.69 35.41
CA TYR A 179 5.33 0.91 34.16
C TYR A 179 4.59 1.83 33.19
N LEU A 180 3.28 1.67 33.03
CA LEU A 180 2.46 2.58 32.21
C LEU A 180 2.51 4.01 32.75
N SER A 181 2.57 4.21 34.07
CA SER A 181 2.63 5.54 34.68
C SER A 181 3.98 6.24 34.45
N GLU A 182 5.06 5.48 34.27
CA GLU A 182 6.40 5.99 33.95
C GLU A 182 6.56 6.37 32.47
N MET A 183 5.68 5.88 31.58
CA MET A 183 5.77 6.20 30.15
C MET A 183 5.50 7.69 29.87
N PRO A 184 6.08 8.24 28.79
CA PRO A 184 5.70 9.55 28.26
C PRO A 184 4.18 9.71 28.06
N ARG A 185 3.70 10.95 28.15
CA ARG A 185 2.30 11.29 27.86
C ARG A 185 2.01 11.04 26.38
N THR A 186 0.84 10.48 26.12
CA THR A 186 0.33 10.22 24.78
C THR A 186 -0.79 11.22 24.45
N SER A 187 -0.99 11.49 23.16
CA SER A 187 -2.07 12.38 22.70
C SER A 187 -3.33 11.58 22.38
N PRO A 188 -4.54 12.16 22.56
CA PRO A 188 -5.80 11.44 22.41
C PRO A 188 -5.99 10.70 21.08
N MET A 189 -6.22 9.40 21.16
CA MET A 189 -6.55 8.51 20.01
C MET A 189 -7.89 8.84 19.31
N SER A 190 -8.80 9.56 19.98
CA SER A 190 -10.18 9.80 19.52
C SER A 190 -10.27 10.45 18.13
N THR A 191 -9.29 11.28 17.75
CA THR A 191 -9.28 11.98 16.46
C THR A 191 -8.97 11.05 15.27
N ARG A 192 -8.20 9.98 15.47
CA ARG A 192 -7.75 9.10 14.36
C ARG A 192 -8.74 7.99 14.02
N LEU A 193 -9.49 7.49 15.01
CA LEU A 193 -10.51 6.46 14.78
C LEU A 193 -11.77 7.02 14.11
N ARG A 194 -12.09 8.33 14.29
CA ARG A 194 -13.29 8.97 13.70
C ARG A 194 -13.07 9.58 12.31
N GLN A 195 -11.92 10.18 12.03
CA GLN A 195 -11.70 10.91 10.76
C GLN A 195 -11.49 10.01 9.54
N THR A 196 -11.11 8.75 9.73
CA THR A 196 -10.86 7.86 8.59
C THR A 196 -12.16 7.26 8.01
N SER A 197 -13.28 7.31 8.74
CA SER A 197 -14.60 6.83 8.29
C SER A 197 -15.25 7.72 7.22
N VAL A 198 -14.85 8.99 7.11
CA VAL A 198 -15.43 9.93 6.12
C VAL A 198 -14.69 9.87 4.78
N ARG A 199 -13.44 9.43 4.75
CA ARG A 199 -12.60 9.45 3.53
C ARG A 199 -12.71 8.23 2.61
N LEU A 200 -13.52 7.22 2.95
CA LEU A 200 -13.68 6.02 2.12
C LEU A 200 -14.99 5.98 1.31
N ARG A 201 -15.79 7.05 1.29
CA ARG A 201 -17.05 7.10 0.52
C ARG A 201 -17.03 8.02 -0.71
N LYS A 202 -15.87 8.50 -1.15
CA LYS A 202 -15.73 9.13 -2.46
C LYS A 202 -14.37 8.82 -3.05
N GLN A 203 -14.31 7.78 -3.86
CA GLN A 203 -13.65 7.74 -5.16
C GLN A 203 -14.25 6.58 -5.96
#